data_AF-A0A8J5V229-F1
#
_entry.id   AF-A0A8J5V229-F1
#
_cell.length_a   1.000
_cell.length_b   1.000
_cell.length_c   1.000
_cell.angle_alpha   90.00
_cell.angle_beta   90.00
_cell.angle_gamma   90.00
#
_symmetry.space_group_name_H-M   'P 1'
#
loop_
_entity.id
_entity.type
_entity.pdbx_description
1 polymer ?
#
loop_
_entity_poly.entity_id
_entity_poly.type
_entity_poly.pdbx_seq_one_letter_code
_entity_poly.pdbx_strand_id
1 'polypeptide(L)'
;MAHHRCGLLGLVLLLAVAVAGSGAATLRARQLYLVSQAPVTLTNHHGQLLTGNYSVNLLWYGRFTTAERATVADFVLSLSSDSEWGSSTAAAPGVPAAVPSVASWWATTARYNPGAARLALGRQVVDASLSLGRRLSETALAVLAARVDANEVAVSKPLTTATLSATGRTPSTPPRVTLTA
;
A
#
# COMPACT_ATOMS: atom_id res chain seq x y z
N MET A 1 18.92 -63.44 -53.77
CA MET A 1 19.24 -62.02 -53.43
C MET A 1 18.03 -61.06 -53.47
N ALA A 2 16.79 -61.52 -53.70
CA ALA A 2 15.61 -60.63 -53.78
C ALA A 2 14.96 -60.32 -52.41
N HIS A 3 14.98 -61.25 -51.45
CA HIS A 3 14.32 -61.08 -50.15
C HIS A 3 14.98 -60.01 -49.25
N HIS A 4 16.30 -59.80 -49.36
CA HIS A 4 17.00 -58.76 -48.61
C HIS A 4 16.65 -57.34 -49.07
N ARG A 5 16.33 -57.15 -50.36
CA ARG A 5 15.96 -55.84 -50.92
C ARG A 5 14.57 -55.39 -50.48
N CYS A 6 13.65 -56.35 -50.31
CA CYS A 6 12.29 -56.09 -49.82
C CYS A 6 12.28 -55.73 -48.32
N GLY A 7 13.09 -56.42 -47.51
CA GLY A 7 13.25 -56.12 -46.08
C GLY A 7 13.88 -54.74 -45.82
N LEU A 8 14.87 -54.35 -46.63
CA LEU A 8 15.50 -53.03 -46.52
C LEU A 8 14.55 -51.88 -46.91
N LEU A 9 13.74 -52.07 -47.95
CA LEU A 9 12.72 -51.09 -48.34
C LEU A 9 11.64 -50.94 -47.27
N GLY A 10 11.18 -52.05 -46.68
CA GLY A 10 10.24 -52.03 -45.56
C GLY A 10 10.80 -51.32 -44.33
N LEU A 11 12.06 -51.59 -43.97
CA LEU A 11 12.76 -50.96 -42.85
C LEU A 11 12.93 -49.45 -43.08
N VAL A 12 13.32 -49.03 -44.29
CA VAL A 12 13.48 -47.61 -44.65
C VAL A 12 12.13 -46.87 -44.60
N LEU A 13 11.04 -47.50 -45.06
CA LEU A 13 9.70 -46.90 -44.97
C LEU A 13 9.26 -46.73 -43.51
N LEU A 14 9.54 -47.73 -42.66
CA LEU A 14 9.17 -47.71 -41.25
C LEU A 14 9.97 -46.66 -40.45
N LEU A 15 11.25 -46.47 -40.78
CA LEU A 15 12.09 -45.38 -40.25
C LEU A 15 11.61 -44.00 -40.74
N ALA A 16 11.17 -43.86 -41.99
CA ALA A 16 10.65 -42.59 -42.52
C ALA A 16 9.34 -42.16 -41.81
N VAL A 17 8.45 -43.12 -41.50
CA VAL A 17 7.21 -42.85 -40.74
C VAL A 17 7.50 -42.49 -39.28
N ALA A 18 8.49 -43.12 -38.65
CA ALA A 18 8.88 -42.82 -37.27
C ALA A 18 9.52 -41.42 -37.11
N VAL A 19 10.27 -40.95 -38.12
CA VAL A 19 10.84 -39.59 -38.14
C VAL A 19 9.77 -38.52 -38.39
N ALA A 20 8.74 -38.82 -39.19
CA ALA A 20 7.63 -37.90 -39.43
C ALA A 20 6.66 -37.76 -38.22
N GLY A 21 6.67 -38.74 -37.31
CA GLY A 21 5.79 -38.77 -36.13
C GLY A 21 6.37 -38.12 -34.86
N SER A 22 7.63 -37.69 -34.88
CA SER A 22 8.32 -37.23 -33.68
C SER A 22 8.48 -35.72 -33.66
N GLY A 23 7.62 -35.05 -32.89
CA GLY A 23 8.02 -33.82 -32.22
C GLY A 23 7.51 -32.50 -32.76
N ALA A 24 6.26 -32.43 -33.24
CA ALA A 24 5.51 -31.19 -33.04
C ALA A 24 5.12 -31.12 -31.56
N ALA A 25 6.11 -30.83 -30.70
CA ALA A 25 5.82 -30.31 -29.37
C ALA A 25 5.10 -28.98 -29.62
N THR A 26 3.78 -29.03 -29.67
CA THR A 26 2.94 -27.85 -29.69
C THR A 26 3.30 -27.10 -28.42
N LEU A 27 4.15 -26.08 -28.57
CA LEU A 27 4.25 -25.01 -27.61
C LEU A 27 2.84 -24.42 -27.59
N ARG A 28 1.99 -24.95 -26.71
CA ARG A 28 0.72 -24.34 -26.36
C ARG A 28 1.12 -22.98 -25.82
N ALA A 29 1.08 -21.98 -26.69
CA ALA A 29 1.21 -20.59 -26.30
C ALA A 29 0.15 -20.39 -25.23
N ARG A 30 0.60 -20.30 -23.97
CA ARG A 30 -0.28 -20.02 -22.85
C ARG A 30 -0.74 -18.59 -23.08
N GLN A 31 -1.94 -18.44 -23.62
CA GLN A 31 -2.54 -17.16 -23.92
C GLN A 31 -2.77 -16.45 -22.59
N LEU A 32 -1.86 -15.53 -22.25
CA LEU A 32 -2.02 -14.65 -21.11
C LEU A 32 -2.96 -13.55 -21.56
N TYR A 33 -4.20 -13.61 -21.12
CA TYR A 33 -5.11 -12.49 -21.27
C TYR A 33 -4.76 -11.44 -20.23
N LEU A 34 -4.46 -10.24 -20.69
CA LEU A 34 -4.41 -9.07 -19.80
C LEU A 34 -5.85 -8.78 -19.38
N VAL A 35 -6.22 -9.24 -18.18
CA VAL A 35 -7.50 -8.88 -17.58
C VAL A 35 -7.38 -7.44 -17.13
N SER A 36 -8.05 -6.54 -17.85
CA SER A 36 -8.23 -5.16 -17.39
C SER A 36 -9.06 -5.20 -16.11
N GLN A 37 -8.41 -4.94 -14.98
CA GLN A 37 -9.11 -4.79 -13.71
C GLN A 37 -9.98 -3.54 -13.79
N ALA A 38 -11.25 -3.66 -13.42
CA ALA A 38 -12.13 -2.51 -13.31
C ALA A 38 -11.46 -1.44 -12.40
N PRO A 39 -11.56 -0.15 -12.73
CA PRO A 39 -11.04 0.90 -11.88
C PRO A 39 -11.58 0.74 -10.46
N VAL A 40 -10.70 0.58 -9.48
CA VAL A 40 -11.09 0.56 -8.07
C VAL A 40 -11.65 1.94 -7.72
N THR A 41 -12.96 2.02 -7.54
CA THR A 41 -13.67 3.20 -7.04
C THR A 41 -13.68 3.14 -5.52
N LEU A 42 -12.95 4.06 -4.88
CA LEU A 42 -12.95 4.20 -3.43
C LEU A 42 -13.97 5.26 -3.01
N THR A 43 -15.12 4.81 -2.51
CA THR A 43 -16.18 5.71 -2.02
C THR A 43 -15.83 6.19 -0.61
N ASN A 44 -15.84 7.51 -0.39
CA ASN A 44 -15.70 8.08 0.95
C ASN A 44 -17.02 7.90 1.71
N HIS A 45 -16.96 7.33 2.92
CA HIS A 45 -18.13 7.11 3.78
C HIS A 45 -18.42 8.29 4.74
N HIS A 46 -18.03 9.49 4.35
CA HIS A 46 -18.13 10.75 5.12
C HIS A 46 -17.36 10.77 6.44
N GLY A 47 -16.34 9.91 6.58
CA GLY A 47 -15.38 9.98 7.68
C GLY A 47 -14.36 11.09 7.47
N GLN A 48 -13.77 11.58 8.56
CA GLN A 48 -12.64 12.50 8.46
C GLN A 48 -11.44 11.78 7.85
N LEU A 49 -10.89 12.34 6.77
CA LEU A 49 -9.67 11.85 6.15
C LEU A 49 -8.49 12.73 6.57
N LEU A 50 -7.34 12.10 6.76
CA LEU A 50 -6.08 12.82 6.93
C LEU A 50 -5.66 13.35 5.56
N THR A 51 -5.65 14.68 5.40
CA THR A 51 -5.39 15.36 4.12
C THR A 51 -4.47 16.56 4.33
N GLY A 52 -3.63 16.86 3.35
CA GLY A 52 -2.62 17.94 3.46
C GLY A 52 -1.25 17.45 3.92
N ASN A 53 -0.39 18.39 4.31
CA ASN A 53 1.01 18.13 4.62
C ASN A 53 1.22 18.05 6.14
N TYR A 54 1.82 16.96 6.61
CA TYR A 54 2.10 16.73 8.03
C TYR A 54 3.55 16.33 8.25
N SER A 55 4.13 16.80 9.35
CA SER A 55 5.42 16.29 9.84
C SER A 55 5.17 15.28 10.94
N VAL A 56 5.80 14.11 10.83
CA VAL A 56 5.76 13.06 11.85
C VAL A 56 7.06 13.11 12.64
N ASN A 57 6.96 13.45 13.92
CA ASN A 57 8.09 13.40 14.84
C ASN A 57 8.20 12.00 15.47
N LEU A 58 9.42 11.49 15.63
CA LEU A 58 9.68 10.15 16.16
C LEU A 58 10.50 10.21 17.45
N LEU A 59 10.08 9.46 18.46
CA LEU A 59 10.84 9.22 19.68
C LEU A 59 11.25 7.75 19.76
N TRP A 60 12.55 7.50 19.71
CA TRP A 60 13.15 6.18 19.87
C TRP A 60 13.42 5.93 21.35
N TYR A 61 12.42 5.41 22.06
CA TYR A 61 12.54 5.09 23.48
C TYR A 61 13.12 3.68 23.67
N GLY A 62 14.44 3.61 23.86
CA GLY A 62 15.22 2.39 23.96
C GLY A 62 16.31 2.26 22.90
N ARG A 63 16.91 1.08 22.84
CA ARG A 63 18.02 0.80 21.93
C ARG A 63 17.48 0.31 20.59
N PHE A 64 17.51 1.19 19.60
CA PHE A 64 17.26 0.86 18.21
C PHE A 64 18.58 0.95 17.43
N THR A 65 18.81 0.01 16.52
CA THR A 65 19.89 0.07 15.55
C THR A 65 19.60 1.11 14.46
N THR A 66 20.62 1.49 13.70
CA THR A 66 20.43 2.40 12.56
C THR A 66 19.52 1.79 11.49
N ALA A 67 19.62 0.48 11.26
CA ALA A 67 18.77 -0.23 10.30
C ALA A 67 17.30 -0.20 10.73
N GLU A 68 17.00 -0.49 11.99
CA GLU A 68 15.62 -0.47 12.51
C GLU A 68 14.99 0.94 12.42
N ARG A 69 15.75 1.97 12.79
CA ARG A 69 15.27 3.36 12.65
C ARG A 69 15.02 3.73 11.19
N ALA A 70 15.93 3.32 10.29
CA ALA A 70 15.77 3.56 8.85
C ALA A 70 14.53 2.84 8.30
N THR A 71 14.29 1.59 8.68
CA THR A 71 13.10 0.84 8.23
C THR A 71 11.79 1.53 8.65
N VAL A 72 11.71 2.00 9.89
CA VAL A 72 10.51 2.72 10.37
C VAL A 72 10.38 4.09 9.67
N ALA A 73 11.49 4.81 9.47
CA ALA A 73 11.51 6.05 8.71
C ALA A 73 11.02 5.86 7.27
N ASP A 74 11.54 4.86 6.57
CA ASP A 74 11.14 4.49 5.20
C ASP A 74 9.67 4.09 5.14
N PHE A 75 9.16 3.37 6.14
CA PHE A 75 7.75 3.04 6.24
C PHE A 75 6.88 4.30 6.37
N VAL A 76 7.23 5.23 7.25
CA VAL A 76 6.48 6.49 7.41
C VAL A 76 6.49 7.30 6.12
N LEU A 77 7.63 7.38 5.44
CA LEU A 77 7.75 8.06 4.15
C LEU A 77 6.95 7.35 3.05
N SER A 78 6.80 6.02 3.13
CA SER A 78 6.00 5.26 2.16
C SER A 78 4.50 5.59 2.18
N LEU A 79 4.00 6.16 3.28
CA LEU A 79 2.60 6.60 3.40
C LEU A 79 2.31 7.85 2.56
N SER A 80 3.34 8.60 2.19
CA SER A 80 3.21 9.76 1.31
C SER A 80 3.01 9.30 -0.12
N SER A 81 1.80 9.44 -0.63
CA SER A 81 1.54 9.24 -2.05
C SER A 81 1.91 10.52 -2.81
N ASP A 82 3.03 10.53 -3.52
CA ASP A 82 3.32 11.52 -4.56
C ASP A 82 2.48 11.20 -5.81
N SER A 83 1.16 11.23 -5.67
CA SER A 83 0.24 11.10 -6.79
C SER A 83 0.00 12.48 -7.39
N GLU A 84 1.05 13.08 -7.94
CA GLU A 84 0.86 14.05 -9.01
C GLU A 84 0.25 13.26 -10.16
N TRP A 85 -1.03 13.55 -10.43
CA TRP A 85 -1.87 13.08 -11.54
C TRP A 85 -1.22 12.01 -12.46
N GLY A 86 -1.42 10.72 -12.14
CA GLY A 86 -1.11 9.62 -13.06
C GLY A 86 0.16 8.79 -12.79
N SER A 87 0.84 8.98 -11.66
CA SER A 87 2.02 8.17 -11.27
C SER A 87 1.71 6.90 -10.47
N SER A 88 0.45 6.51 -10.25
CA SER A 88 0.18 5.07 -10.13
C SER A 88 0.53 4.52 -11.50
N THR A 89 1.60 3.73 -11.63
CA THR A 89 1.95 3.02 -12.86
C THR A 89 0.83 2.05 -13.24
N ALA A 90 -0.30 2.57 -13.70
CA ALA A 90 -1.01 1.99 -14.82
C ALA A 90 -0.02 2.13 -15.97
N ALA A 91 0.83 1.12 -16.13
CA ALA A 91 1.83 1.08 -17.17
C ALA A 91 1.16 1.53 -18.47
N ALA A 92 1.71 2.58 -19.10
CA ALA A 92 1.47 2.78 -20.51
C ALA A 92 1.78 1.45 -21.23
N PRO A 93 0.98 1.03 -22.23
CA PRO A 93 1.22 -0.25 -22.90
C PRO A 93 2.68 -0.35 -23.37
N GLY A 94 3.44 -1.29 -22.80
CA GLY A 94 4.85 -1.51 -23.14
C GLY A 94 5.90 -1.11 -22.08
N VAL A 95 5.52 -0.49 -20.95
CA VAL A 95 6.45 -0.23 -19.84
C VAL A 95 6.38 -1.38 -18.82
N PRO A 96 7.51 -2.02 -18.42
CA PRO A 96 7.48 -3.03 -17.37
C PRO A 96 6.91 -2.42 -16.08
N ALA A 97 5.92 -3.10 -15.49
CA ALA A 97 5.33 -2.69 -14.23
C ALA A 97 6.46 -2.49 -13.20
N ALA A 98 6.51 -1.30 -12.60
CA ALA A 98 7.46 -1.02 -11.52
C ALA A 98 7.29 -2.10 -10.43
N VAL A 99 8.41 -2.55 -9.86
CA VAL A 99 8.41 -3.50 -8.74
C VAL A 99 7.47 -2.96 -7.66
N PRO A 100 6.51 -3.77 -7.18
CA PRO A 100 5.58 -3.29 -6.15
C PRO A 100 6.36 -2.87 -4.91
N SER A 101 6.09 -1.65 -4.45
CA SER A 101 6.62 -1.10 -3.20
C SER A 101 5.48 -0.79 -2.22
N VAL A 102 5.80 -0.64 -0.94
CA VAL A 102 4.79 -0.24 0.07
C VAL A 102 4.13 1.10 -0.31
N ALA A 103 4.91 2.04 -0.85
CA ALA A 103 4.37 3.30 -1.37
C ALA A 103 3.38 3.10 -2.53
N SER A 104 3.67 2.15 -3.44
CA SER A 104 2.75 1.81 -4.53
C SER A 104 1.43 1.20 -4.04
N TRP A 105 1.42 0.50 -2.89
CA TRP A 105 0.19 0.04 -2.26
C TRP A 105 -0.64 1.22 -1.74
N TRP A 106 -0.01 2.16 -1.04
CA TRP A 106 -0.68 3.35 -0.49
C TRP A 106 -1.14 4.33 -1.56
N ALA A 107 -0.57 4.32 -2.77
CA ALA A 107 -0.96 5.20 -3.87
C ALA A 107 -2.46 5.10 -4.23
N THR A 108 -3.11 3.98 -3.95
CA THR A 108 -4.56 3.85 -4.18
C THR A 108 -5.37 4.77 -3.27
N THR A 109 -4.86 5.10 -2.07
CA THR A 109 -5.55 5.99 -1.11
C THR A 109 -5.67 7.43 -1.61
N ALA A 110 -4.80 7.86 -2.53
CA ALA A 110 -4.94 9.16 -3.19
C ALA A 110 -6.20 9.31 -4.05
N ARG A 111 -6.89 8.20 -4.35
CA ARG A 111 -8.16 8.21 -5.07
C ARG A 111 -9.35 8.62 -4.20
N TYR A 112 -9.20 8.68 -2.88
CA TYR A 112 -10.21 9.28 -2.02
C TYR A 112 -10.28 10.79 -2.26
N ASN A 113 -11.47 11.38 -2.24
CA ASN A 113 -11.64 12.84 -2.21
C ASN A 113 -11.59 13.32 -0.75
N PRO A 114 -10.80 14.36 -0.39
CA PRO A 114 -10.10 15.33 -1.27
C PRO A 114 -8.65 14.97 -1.68
N GLY A 115 -8.17 13.79 -1.32
CA GLY A 115 -6.84 13.28 -1.66
C GLY A 115 -6.22 12.50 -0.51
N ALA A 116 -4.96 12.11 -0.65
CA ALA A 116 -4.17 11.52 0.44
C ALA A 116 -3.27 12.57 1.12
N ALA A 117 -2.87 12.29 2.36
CA ALA A 117 -1.92 13.12 3.08
C ALA A 117 -0.49 12.94 2.56
N ARG A 118 0.30 14.01 2.68
CA ARG A 118 1.74 13.99 2.48
C ARG A 118 2.43 14.07 3.84
N LEU A 119 3.16 13.02 4.19
CA LEU A 119 3.94 12.94 5.41
C LEU A 119 5.42 13.26 5.14
N ALA A 120 5.99 14.07 5.99
CA ALA A 120 7.43 14.30 6.08
C ALA A 120 7.93 13.78 7.43
N LEU A 121 9.18 13.34 7.49
CA LEU A 121 9.82 13.08 8.77
C LEU A 121 10.24 14.41 9.38
N GLY A 122 9.72 14.68 10.57
CA GLY A 122 10.14 15.80 11.40
C GLY A 122 11.29 15.41 12.32
N ARG A 123 11.22 15.91 13.54
CA ARG A 123 12.26 15.71 14.56
C ARG A 123 12.32 14.26 15.00
N GLN A 124 13.54 13.74 15.15
CA GLN A 124 13.80 12.42 15.71
C GLN A 124 14.62 12.54 16.99
N VAL A 125 14.10 12.01 18.09
CA VAL A 125 14.74 12.03 19.41
C VAL A 125 15.05 10.60 19.83
N VAL A 126 16.25 10.36 20.34
CA VAL A 126 16.66 9.03 20.84
C VAL A 126 16.83 9.09 22.35
N ASP A 127 16.14 8.20 23.07
CA ASP A 127 16.34 7.94 24.49
C ASP A 127 16.76 6.48 24.69
N ALA A 128 18.04 6.20 24.43
CA ALA A 128 18.59 4.85 24.51
C ALA A 128 18.64 4.30 25.95
N SER A 129 18.66 5.19 26.94
CA SER A 129 18.77 4.86 28.35
C SER A 129 17.47 4.41 29.00
N LEU A 130 16.33 4.55 28.32
CA LEU A 130 15.00 4.37 28.91
C LEU A 130 14.85 5.26 30.15
N SER A 131 15.00 6.58 29.98
CA SER A 131 15.15 7.53 31.10
C SER A 131 14.00 7.56 32.11
N LEU A 132 12.82 7.05 31.76
CA LEU A 132 11.63 6.95 32.62
C LEU A 132 11.32 5.50 33.03
N GLY A 133 12.27 4.58 32.83
CA GLY A 133 12.14 3.16 33.12
C GLY A 133 11.49 2.35 32.01
N ARG A 134 11.37 1.03 32.24
CA ARG A 134 10.87 0.08 31.23
C ARG A 134 9.35 0.09 31.06
N ARG A 135 8.62 0.63 32.03
CA ARG A 135 7.15 0.72 32.02
C ARG A 135 6.78 2.20 32.02
N LEU A 136 6.03 2.62 31.01
CA LEU A 136 5.62 4.00 30.86
C LEU A 136 4.22 4.18 31.46
N SER A 137 4.08 5.12 32.39
CA SER A 137 2.80 5.68 32.82
C SER A 137 2.30 6.73 31.82
N GLU A 138 1.03 7.10 31.89
CA GLU A 138 0.49 8.20 31.07
C GLU A 138 1.23 9.52 31.30
N THR A 139 1.62 9.79 32.54
CA THR A 139 2.44 10.96 32.89
C THR A 139 3.82 10.90 32.25
N ALA A 140 4.45 9.72 32.19
CA ALA A 140 5.71 9.53 31.49
C ALA A 140 5.55 9.74 29.97
N LEU A 141 4.46 9.26 29.38
CA LEU A 141 4.15 9.50 27.97
C LEU A 141 3.97 10.99 27.65
N ALA A 142 3.29 11.74 28.52
CA ALA A 142 3.13 13.18 28.36
C ALA A 142 4.49 13.91 28.41
N VAL A 143 5.36 13.53 29.35
CA VAL A 143 6.74 14.07 29.42
C VAL A 143 7.53 13.75 28.15
N LEU A 144 7.42 12.52 27.64
CA LEU A 144 8.09 12.10 26.42
C LEU A 144 7.58 12.82 25.17
N ALA A 145 6.25 13.00 25.05
CA ALA A 145 5.64 13.76 23.96
C ALA A 145 6.11 15.23 23.99
N ALA A 146 6.07 15.86 25.17
CA ALA A 146 6.58 17.21 25.34
C ALA A 146 8.06 17.34 24.94
N ARG A 147 8.92 16.35 25.23
CA ARG A 147 10.32 16.38 24.78
C ARG A 147 10.46 16.42 23.26
N VAL A 148 9.52 15.84 22.53
CA VAL A 148 9.50 15.82 21.07
C VAL A 148 8.99 17.16 20.53
N ASP A 149 7.95 17.72 21.15
CA ASP A 149 7.24 18.92 20.71
C ASP A 149 7.86 20.25 21.18
N ALA A 150 8.61 20.26 22.29
CA ALA A 150 9.00 21.47 23.04
C ALA A 150 9.96 22.47 22.34
N ASN A 151 10.18 22.38 21.03
CA ASN A 151 10.96 23.39 20.30
C ASN A 151 10.30 23.95 19.03
N GLU A 152 9.03 23.65 18.76
CA GLU A 152 8.24 24.43 17.82
C GLU A 152 6.90 24.80 18.44
N VAL A 153 6.55 26.09 18.35
CA VAL A 153 5.18 26.57 18.54
C VAL A 153 4.34 25.99 17.38
N ALA A 154 3.95 24.73 17.50
CA ALA A 154 3.05 24.07 16.56
C ALA A 154 1.64 24.15 17.14
N VAL A 155 0.79 24.95 16.49
CA VAL A 155 -0.64 25.05 16.79
C VAL A 155 -1.28 23.67 16.61
N SER A 156 -1.43 22.95 17.70
CA SER A 156 -2.19 21.71 17.77
C SER A 156 -3.67 22.05 17.80
N LYS A 157 -4.33 21.99 16.64
CA LYS A 157 -5.79 21.96 16.59
C LYS A 157 -6.25 20.60 17.12
N PRO A 158 -6.98 20.51 18.25
CA PRO A 158 -7.46 19.23 18.76
C PRO A 158 -8.50 18.65 17.79
N LEU A 159 -8.25 17.45 17.27
CA LEU A 159 -9.22 16.68 16.51
C LEU A 159 -10.15 15.97 17.52
N THR A 160 -11.21 16.66 17.93
CA THR A 160 -12.24 16.06 18.78
C THR A 160 -13.12 15.16 17.92
N THR A 161 -12.92 13.85 17.95
CA THR A 161 -13.88 12.90 17.38
C THR A 161 -15.04 12.73 18.35
N ALA A 162 -16.12 13.49 18.15
CA ALA A 162 -17.39 13.20 18.80
C ALA A 162 -17.93 11.88 18.22
N THR A 163 -17.81 10.79 18.98
CA THR A 163 -18.45 9.51 18.67
C THR A 163 -19.96 9.64 18.87
N LEU A 164 -20.72 9.76 17.79
CA LEU A 164 -22.17 9.58 17.83
C LEU A 164 -22.48 8.09 17.79
N SER A 165 -22.74 7.51 18.97
CA SER A 165 -23.44 6.23 19.09
C SER A 165 -24.90 6.41 18.66
N ALA A 166 -25.24 6.02 17.44
CA ALA A 166 -26.63 5.88 17.00
C ALA A 166 -27.07 4.42 17.20
N THR A 167 -27.46 4.08 18.43
CA THR A 167 -28.34 2.92 18.67
C THR A 167 -29.73 3.29 18.17
N GLY A 168 -30.21 2.55 17.18
CA GLY A 168 -31.43 2.89 16.47
C GLY A 168 -32.70 2.88 17.33
N ARG A 169 -33.58 3.83 17.06
CA ARG A 169 -35.03 3.62 16.88
C ARG A 169 -35.65 4.91 16.32
N THR A 170 -36.28 4.82 15.15
CA THR A 170 -37.19 5.86 14.67
C THR A 170 -38.31 6.07 15.69
N PRO A 171 -38.73 7.33 15.91
CA PRO A 171 -40.09 7.65 15.52
C PRO A 171 -40.19 8.97 14.73
N SER A 172 -41.10 8.94 13.77
CA SER A 172 -41.65 10.04 13.00
C SER A 172 -42.10 11.22 13.89
N THR A 173 -41.49 12.39 13.75
CA THR A 173 -42.08 13.76 13.78
C THR A 173 -40.92 14.78 13.72
N PRO A 174 -40.93 15.79 12.82
CA PRO A 174 -39.89 16.82 12.83
C PRO A 174 -40.14 17.85 13.96
N PRO A 175 -39.15 18.14 14.84
CA PRO A 175 -39.28 19.27 15.74
C PRO A 175 -38.93 20.59 15.03
N ARG A 176 -39.91 21.49 15.01
CA ARG A 176 -39.78 22.90 14.62
C ARG A 176 -38.94 23.64 15.67
N VAL A 177 -37.84 24.26 15.26
CA VAL A 177 -37.05 25.15 16.13
C VAL A 177 -37.19 26.58 15.61
N THR A 178 -37.82 27.43 16.42
CA THR A 178 -37.90 28.88 16.22
C THR A 178 -36.63 29.51 16.78
N LEU A 179 -35.90 30.26 15.96
CA LEU A 179 -34.81 31.14 16.40
C LEU A 179 -35.40 32.54 16.64
N THR A 180 -35.32 33.03 17.87
CA THR A 180 -35.48 34.46 18.17
C THR A 180 -34.09 35.09 18.20
N ALA A 181 -34.01 36.30 17.62
CA ALA A 181 -32.78 37.06 17.38
C ALA A 181 -31.99 37.44 18.63
#